data_AF-A0A7U1AR21-F1
#
_entry.id   AF-A0A7U1AR21-F1
#
_cell.length_a   1.000
_cell.length_b   1.000
_cell.length_c   1.000
_cell.angle_alpha   90.00
_cell.angle_beta   90.00
_cell.angle_gamma   90.00
#
_symmetry.space_group_name_H-M   'P 1'
#
loop_
_entity.id
_entity.type
_entity.pdbx_description
1 polymer ?
#
loop_
_entity_poly.entity_id
_entity_poly.type
_entity_poly.pdbx_seq_one_letter_code
_entity_poly.pdbx_strand_id
1 'polypeptide(L)'
;MNNNLVLFYLYIVITLLLLVPLCYLISIQLFKIIYSTIFSYLNYNLYLLNFNIVDSNKSIKFFNLYIQEKQWFLCISMLELVYEKEAHSNIILLSNLAYCYKSLNLWQIAEYYYLKALFYSPSNLSILNNLSNLYMISNNINKAEKINRRILLLKNNV
;
A
#
# COMPACT_ATOMS: atom_id res chain seq x y z
N MET A 1 -18.77 40.92 -41.63
CA MET A 1 -19.28 39.72 -40.93
C MET A 1 -18.39 38.48 -41.06
N ASN A 2 -17.58 38.34 -42.13
CA ASN A 2 -16.67 37.17 -42.30
C ASN A 2 -15.51 37.06 -41.30
N ASN A 3 -14.93 38.16 -40.80
CA ASN A 3 -13.77 38.08 -39.91
C ASN A 3 -14.04 37.35 -38.59
N ASN A 4 -15.26 37.44 -38.06
CA ASN A 4 -15.63 36.74 -36.82
C ASN A 4 -15.69 35.22 -37.03
N LEU A 5 -16.13 34.77 -38.21
CA LEU A 5 -16.11 33.35 -38.57
C LEU A 5 -14.68 32.86 -38.75
N VAL A 6 -13.81 33.63 -39.39
CA VAL A 6 -12.39 33.29 -39.55
C VAL A 6 -11.69 33.18 -38.19
N LEU A 7 -11.90 34.14 -37.29
CA LEU A 7 -11.36 34.11 -35.92
C LEU A 7 -11.87 32.89 -35.12
N PHE A 8 -13.15 32.54 -35.27
CA PHE A 8 -13.73 31.36 -34.65
C PHE A 8 -13.08 30.05 -35.15
N TYR A 9 -12.89 29.89 -36.45
CA TYR A 9 -12.19 28.73 -37.00
C TYR A 9 -10.73 28.67 -36.55
N LEU A 10 -10.03 29.81 -36.50
CA LEU A 10 -8.66 29.90 -36.01
C LEU A 10 -8.55 29.46 -34.54
N TYR A 11 -9.50 29.87 -33.70
CA TYR A 11 -9.57 29.44 -32.31
C TYR A 11 -9.80 27.93 -32.16
N ILE A 12 -10.71 27.34 -32.95
CA ILE A 12 -10.94 25.89 -32.94
C ILE A 12 -9.68 25.12 -33.35
N VAL A 13 -8.98 25.61 -34.38
CA VAL A 13 -7.74 24.96 -34.86
C VAL A 13 -6.66 25.01 -33.79
N ILE A 14 -6.45 26.16 -33.13
CA ILE A 14 -5.45 26.30 -32.07
C ILE A 14 -5.78 25.43 -30.86
N THR A 15 -7.05 25.39 -30.45
CA THR A 15 -7.49 24.56 -29.32
C THR A 15 -7.33 23.08 -29.59
N LEU A 16 -7.70 22.60 -30.79
CA LEU A 16 -7.48 21.21 -31.20
C LEU A 16 -5.99 20.86 -31.27
N LEU A 17 -5.16 21.76 -31.79
CA LEU A 17 -3.71 21.55 -31.90
C LEU A 17 -3.06 21.34 -30.52
N LEU A 18 -3.59 21.97 -29.47
CA LEU A 18 -3.13 21.78 -28.09
C LEU A 18 -3.76 20.57 -27.40
N LEU A 19 -5.05 20.29 -27.64
CA LEU A 19 -5.79 19.21 -26.97
C LEU A 19 -5.37 17.81 -27.44
N VAL A 20 -5.17 17.62 -28.75
CA VAL A 20 -4.81 16.31 -29.31
C VAL A 20 -3.51 15.72 -28.71
N PRO A 21 -2.38 16.44 -28.62
CA PRO A 21 -1.17 15.90 -28.01
C PRO A 21 -1.32 15.66 -26.50
N LEU A 22 -2.08 16.50 -25.79
CA LEU A 22 -2.37 16.30 -24.37
C LEU A 22 -3.18 15.01 -24.14
N CYS A 23 -4.26 14.80 -24.91
CA CYS A 23 -5.05 13.58 -24.85
C CYS A 23 -4.21 12.34 -25.19
N TYR A 24 -3.34 12.44 -26.19
CA TYR A 24 -2.44 11.36 -26.57
C TYR A 24 -1.46 10.99 -25.43
N LEU A 25 -0.83 11.99 -24.80
CA LEU A 25 0.08 11.76 -23.67
C LEU A 25 -0.63 11.08 -22.48
N ILE A 26 -1.83 11.57 -22.14
CA ILE A 26 -2.65 10.99 -21.06
C ILE A 26 -3.02 9.54 -21.40
N SER A 27 -3.38 9.25 -22.65
CA SER A 27 -3.74 7.90 -23.08
C SER A 27 -2.58 6.90 -23.00
N ILE A 28 -1.35 7.31 -23.34
CA ILE A 28 -0.16 6.46 -23.21
C ILE A 28 0.16 6.17 -21.74
N GLN A 29 0.07 7.18 -20.88
CA GLN A 29 0.33 7.01 -19.45
C GLN A 29 -0.67 6.03 -18.82
N LEU A 30 -1.96 6.19 -19.14
CA LEU A 30 -3.01 5.26 -18.73
C LEU A 30 -2.75 3.85 -19.25
N PHE A 31 -2.44 3.70 -20.54
CA PHE A 31 -2.15 2.40 -21.13
C PHE A 31 -0.95 1.73 -20.47
N LYS A 32 0.10 2.49 -20.12
CA LYS A 32 1.28 1.96 -19.42
C LYS A 32 0.94 1.41 -18.03
N ILE A 33 0.08 2.11 -17.29
CA ILE A 33 -0.40 1.67 -15.97
C ILE A 33 -1.27 0.42 -16.09
N ILE A 34 -2.19 0.40 -17.07
CA ILE A 34 -3.06 -0.76 -17.33
C ILE A 34 -2.20 -1.97 -17.77
N TYR A 35 -1.24 -1.76 -18.66
CA TYR A 35 -0.33 -2.80 -19.09
C TYR A 35 0.54 -3.32 -17.94
N SER A 36 1.10 -2.45 -17.10
CA SER A 36 1.94 -2.89 -15.98
C SER A 36 1.14 -3.66 -14.93
N THR A 37 -0.11 -3.25 -14.67
CA THR A 37 -1.00 -3.96 -13.74
C THR A 37 -1.42 -5.31 -14.31
N ILE A 38 -1.83 -5.40 -15.57
CA ILE A 38 -2.16 -6.67 -16.24
C ILE A 38 -0.94 -7.60 -16.31
N PHE A 39 0.23 -7.09 -16.68
CA PHE A 39 1.47 -7.87 -16.75
C PHE A 39 1.90 -8.38 -15.38
N SER A 40 1.79 -7.55 -14.33
CA SER A 40 2.02 -7.99 -12.95
C SER A 40 1.02 -9.07 -12.52
N TYR A 41 -0.26 -8.93 -12.86
CA TYR A 41 -1.31 -9.90 -12.57
C TYR A 41 -1.09 -11.25 -13.29
N LEU A 42 -0.71 -11.23 -14.57
CA LEU A 42 -0.45 -12.43 -15.37
C LEU A 42 0.82 -13.16 -14.93
N ASN A 43 1.93 -12.44 -14.75
CA ASN A 43 3.17 -13.05 -14.25
C ASN A 43 2.98 -13.60 -12.85
N TYR A 44 2.18 -12.93 -12.04
CA TYR A 44 1.84 -13.39 -10.71
C TYR A 44 0.92 -14.62 -10.74
N ASN A 45 -0.09 -14.70 -11.60
CA ASN A 45 -0.93 -15.90 -11.74
C ASN A 45 -0.11 -17.12 -12.17
N LEU A 46 0.83 -16.94 -13.10
CA LEU A 46 1.78 -17.99 -13.50
C LEU A 46 2.72 -18.38 -12.35
N TYR A 47 3.13 -17.42 -11.53
CA TYR A 47 3.95 -17.65 -10.34
C TYR A 47 3.18 -18.37 -9.23
N LEU A 48 1.90 -18.04 -9.06
CA LEU A 48 1.03 -18.56 -8.02
C LEU A 48 0.55 -19.99 -8.30
N LEU A 49 0.35 -20.34 -9.57
CA LEU A 49 0.08 -21.73 -9.99
C LEU A 49 1.21 -22.70 -9.59
N ASN A 50 2.45 -22.21 -9.45
CA ASN A 50 3.59 -22.98 -8.96
C ASN A 50 3.78 -22.91 -7.44
N PHE A 51 2.98 -22.11 -6.74
CA PHE A 51 3.16 -21.82 -5.32
C PHE A 51 2.29 -22.76 -4.48
N ASN A 52 2.89 -23.87 -4.04
CA ASN A 52 2.37 -24.62 -2.90
C ASN A 52 2.51 -23.73 -1.65
N ILE A 53 1.42 -23.06 -1.30
CA ILE A 53 1.28 -22.14 -0.15
C ILE A 53 1.36 -22.95 1.14
N VAL A 54 2.54 -23.03 1.78
CA VAL A 54 2.66 -23.38 3.22
C VAL A 54 3.88 -22.76 3.92
N ASP A 55 4.93 -22.34 3.23
CA ASP A 55 6.14 -21.87 3.95
C ASP A 55 6.02 -20.41 4.40
N SER A 56 5.67 -20.18 5.67
CA SER A 56 5.80 -18.89 6.38
C SER A 56 7.18 -18.23 6.18
N ASN A 57 8.21 -19.03 5.96
CA ASN A 57 9.58 -18.56 5.67
C ASN A 57 9.73 -17.97 4.26
N LYS A 58 8.95 -18.41 3.27
CA LYS A 58 8.99 -17.84 1.92
C LYS A 58 8.29 -16.48 1.89
N SER A 59 7.13 -16.33 2.54
CA SER A 59 6.40 -15.05 2.58
C SER A 59 7.23 -13.94 3.23
N ILE A 60 7.96 -14.25 4.31
CA ILE A 60 8.90 -13.31 4.96
C ILE A 60 10.06 -12.93 4.02
N LYS A 61 10.62 -13.89 3.27
CA LYS A 61 11.67 -13.59 2.27
C LYS A 61 11.17 -12.66 1.17
N PHE A 62 9.97 -12.90 0.64
CA PHE A 62 9.36 -12.01 -0.36
C PHE A 62 9.11 -10.61 0.19
N PHE A 63 8.53 -10.51 1.39
CA PHE A 63 8.33 -9.23 2.07
C PHE A 63 9.65 -8.44 2.18
N ASN A 64 10.73 -9.10 2.62
CA ASN A 64 12.04 -8.46 2.74
C ASN A 64 12.60 -7.99 1.40
N LEU A 65 12.44 -8.79 0.33
CA LEU A 65 12.87 -8.42 -1.02
C LEU A 65 12.09 -7.20 -1.55
N TYR A 66 10.76 -7.20 -1.43
CA TYR A 66 9.95 -6.09 -1.93
C TYR A 66 10.13 -4.79 -1.13
N ILE A 67 10.48 -4.89 0.15
CA ILE A 67 10.90 -3.74 0.96
C ILE A 67 12.22 -3.16 0.46
N GLN A 68 13.21 -4.01 0.17
CA GLN A 68 14.52 -3.57 -0.33
C GLN A 68 14.37 -2.79 -1.65
N GLU A 69 13.52 -3.30 -2.54
CA GLU A 69 13.22 -2.67 -3.84
C GLU A 69 12.21 -1.50 -3.74
N LYS A 70 11.71 -1.17 -2.53
CA LYS A 70 10.67 -0.16 -2.27
C LYS A 70 9.40 -0.33 -3.12
N GLN A 71 9.09 -1.55 -3.51
CA GLN A 71 7.91 -1.90 -4.31
C GLN A 71 6.69 -2.10 -3.41
N TRP A 72 6.28 -1.05 -2.70
CA TRP A 72 5.26 -1.12 -1.65
C TRP A 72 3.91 -1.63 -2.13
N PHE A 73 3.45 -1.19 -3.31
CA PHE A 73 2.15 -1.62 -3.85
C PHE A 73 2.12 -3.10 -4.21
N LEU A 74 3.19 -3.61 -4.82
CA LEU A 74 3.32 -5.05 -5.09
C LEU A 74 3.34 -5.84 -3.78
N CYS A 75 4.12 -5.38 -2.80
CA CYS A 75 4.16 -5.99 -1.47
C CYS A 75 2.77 -6.06 -0.81
N ILE A 76 2.01 -4.96 -0.84
CA ILE A 76 0.64 -4.90 -0.29
C ILE A 76 -0.27 -5.88 -1.02
N SER A 77 -0.31 -5.85 -2.36
CA SER A 77 -1.17 -6.73 -3.14
C SER A 77 -0.91 -8.22 -2.87
N MET A 78 0.37 -8.58 -2.71
CA MET A 78 0.80 -9.92 -2.36
C MET A 78 0.31 -10.33 -0.96
N LEU A 79 0.52 -9.46 0.03
CA LEU A 79 0.15 -9.73 1.41
C LEU A 79 -1.38 -9.80 1.59
N GLU A 80 -2.14 -8.92 0.95
CA GLU A 80 -3.61 -8.95 0.99
C GLU A 80 -4.17 -10.22 0.36
N LEU A 81 -3.61 -10.66 -0.76
CA LEU A 81 -4.05 -11.90 -1.39
C LEU A 81 -3.72 -13.13 -0.53
N VAL A 82 -2.54 -13.17 0.09
CA VAL A 82 -2.21 -14.24 1.05
C VAL A 82 -3.18 -14.19 2.24
N TYR A 83 -3.53 -12.99 2.72
CA TYR A 83 -4.52 -12.82 3.78
C TYR A 83 -5.91 -13.33 3.41
N GLU A 84 -6.36 -13.14 2.16
CA GLU A 84 -7.64 -13.67 1.69
C GLU A 84 -7.64 -15.20 1.57
N LYS A 85 -6.50 -15.80 1.26
CA LYS A 85 -6.37 -17.27 1.12
C LYS A 85 -6.16 -17.98 2.45
N GLU A 86 -5.47 -17.35 3.40
CA GLU A 86 -5.28 -17.89 4.73
C GLU A 86 -6.58 -17.72 5.55
N ALA A 87 -7.24 -18.83 5.89
CA ALA A 87 -8.41 -18.83 6.79
C ALA A 87 -8.04 -18.47 8.25
N HIS A 88 -6.76 -18.21 8.54
CA HIS A 88 -6.24 -17.95 9.88
C HIS A 88 -5.56 -16.59 9.98
N SER A 89 -5.75 -15.94 11.12
CA SER A 89 -5.18 -14.65 11.43
C SER A 89 -3.67 -14.73 11.67
N ASN A 90 -2.87 -14.46 10.64
CA ASN A 90 -1.44 -14.41 10.75
C ASN A 90 -0.97 -13.02 11.24
N ILE A 91 -0.60 -12.94 12.52
CA ILE A 91 -0.13 -11.71 13.18
C ILE A 91 1.06 -11.09 12.45
N ILE A 92 1.96 -11.91 11.90
CA ILE A 92 3.14 -11.46 11.15
C ILE A 92 2.69 -10.76 9.87
N LEU A 93 1.73 -11.37 9.15
CA LEU A 93 1.21 -10.80 7.90
C LEU A 93 0.49 -9.46 8.15
N LEU A 94 -0.34 -9.37 9.18
CA LEU A 94 -1.01 -8.12 9.57
C LEU A 94 0.01 -7.03 9.95
N SER A 95 1.08 -7.40 10.66
CA SER A 95 2.17 -6.48 11.02
C SER A 95 2.92 -5.98 9.79
N ASN A 96 3.15 -6.87 8.82
CA ASN A 96 3.80 -6.55 7.55
C ASN A 96 2.95 -5.63 6.68
N LEU A 97 1.62 -5.87 6.58
CA LEU A 97 0.69 -4.97 5.90
C LEU A 97 0.72 -3.57 6.53
N ALA A 98 0.60 -3.50 7.85
CA ALA A 98 0.66 -2.24 8.59
C ALA A 98 1.97 -1.48 8.32
N TYR A 99 3.10 -2.20 8.26
CA TYR A 99 4.39 -1.62 7.91
C TYR A 99 4.41 -1.03 6.49
N CYS A 100 3.89 -1.76 5.49
CA CYS A 100 3.82 -1.26 4.11
C CYS A 100 2.96 0.00 3.99
N TYR A 101 1.78 0.04 4.61
CA TYR A 101 0.93 1.23 4.62
C TYR A 101 1.58 2.41 5.36
N LYS A 102 2.29 2.13 6.46
CA LYS A 102 3.06 3.15 7.18
C LYS A 102 4.13 3.77 6.26
N SER A 103 4.84 2.96 5.49
CA SER A 103 5.86 3.44 4.53
C SER A 103 5.28 4.28 3.38
N LEU A 104 3.99 4.14 3.10
CA LEU A 104 3.24 4.96 2.13
C LEU A 104 2.57 6.19 2.77
N ASN A 105 2.84 6.49 4.04
CA ASN A 105 2.20 7.55 4.83
C ASN A 105 0.66 7.40 4.95
N LEU A 106 0.12 6.19 4.76
CA LEU A 106 -1.29 5.87 4.90
C LEU A 106 -1.60 5.48 6.35
N TRP A 107 -1.48 6.47 7.26
CA TRP A 107 -1.46 6.26 8.71
C TRP A 107 -2.70 5.56 9.26
N GLN A 108 -3.89 5.91 8.78
CA GLN A 108 -5.15 5.35 9.27
C GLN A 108 -5.28 3.86 8.92
N ILE A 109 -4.84 3.48 7.71
CA ILE A 109 -4.88 2.08 7.25
C ILE A 109 -3.84 1.27 8.02
N ALA A 110 -2.64 1.82 8.21
CA ALA A 110 -1.61 1.19 9.02
C ALA A 110 -2.05 1.02 10.50
N GLU A 111 -2.73 2.02 11.09
CA GLU A 111 -3.34 1.92 12.43
C GLU A 111 -4.34 0.76 12.49
N TYR A 112 -5.23 0.65 11.50
CA TYR A 112 -6.21 -0.44 11.41
C TYR A 112 -5.54 -1.83 11.46
N TYR A 113 -4.52 -2.07 10.63
CA TYR A 113 -3.85 -3.37 10.61
C TYR A 113 -3.06 -3.66 11.89
N TYR A 114 -2.40 -2.67 12.50
CA TYR A 114 -1.76 -2.86 13.80
C TYR A 114 -2.76 -3.17 14.92
N LEU A 115 -3.90 -2.47 14.97
CA LEU A 115 -4.96 -2.75 15.94
C LEU A 115 -5.56 -4.14 15.73
N LYS A 116 -5.77 -4.54 14.47
CA LYS A 116 -6.22 -5.89 14.12
C LYS A 116 -5.20 -6.96 14.55
N ALA A 117 -3.90 -6.70 14.40
CA ALA A 117 -2.86 -7.60 14.89
C ALA A 117 -2.85 -7.69 16.43
N LEU A 118 -3.05 -6.56 17.13
CA LEU A 118 -3.17 -6.51 18.60
C LEU A 118 -4.43 -7.17 19.13
N PHE A 119 -5.51 -7.25 18.34
CA PHE A 119 -6.70 -8.01 18.72
C PHE A 119 -6.36 -9.49 18.94
N TYR A 120 -5.52 -10.07 18.09
CA TYR A 120 -5.06 -11.46 18.22
C TYR A 120 -3.90 -11.62 19.22
N SER A 121 -3.08 -10.59 19.41
CA SER A 121 -1.94 -10.63 20.32
C SER A 121 -1.81 -9.33 21.13
N PRO A 122 -2.65 -9.14 22.16
CA PRO A 122 -2.78 -7.86 22.86
C PRO A 122 -1.55 -7.47 23.67
N SER A 123 -0.70 -8.42 24.05
CA SER A 123 0.53 -8.19 24.81
C SER A 123 1.78 -8.13 23.92
N ASN A 124 1.65 -8.17 22.60
CA ASN A 124 2.80 -8.18 21.70
C ASN A 124 3.53 -6.83 21.71
N LEU A 125 4.67 -6.79 22.40
CA LEU A 125 5.48 -5.60 22.55
C LEU A 125 5.99 -5.05 21.21
N SER A 126 6.30 -5.91 20.24
CA SER A 126 6.76 -5.47 18.92
C SER A 126 5.70 -4.64 18.19
N ILE A 127 4.46 -5.13 18.20
CA ILE A 127 3.33 -4.44 17.55
C ILE A 127 2.98 -3.15 18.29
N LEU A 128 2.97 -3.18 19.63
CA LEU A 128 2.73 -1.98 20.44
C LEU A 128 3.80 -0.90 20.18
N ASN A 129 5.08 -1.28 20.10
CA ASN A 129 6.17 -0.35 19.78
C ASN A 129 5.97 0.25 18.37
N ASN A 130 5.62 -0.58 17.38
CA ASN A 130 5.38 -0.12 16.02
C ASN A 130 4.17 0.83 15.91
N LEU A 131 3.09 0.54 16.65
CA LEU A 131 1.91 1.40 16.72
C LEU A 131 2.21 2.73 17.43
N SER A 132 2.99 2.70 18.52
CA SER A 132 3.47 3.92 19.19
C SER A 132 4.28 4.80 18.24
N ASN A 133 5.23 4.20 17.51
CA ASN A 133 6.03 4.89 16.51
C ASN A 133 5.17 5.49 15.40
N LEU A 134 4.17 4.75 14.90
CA LEU A 134 3.21 5.28 13.94
C LEU A 134 2.51 6.53 14.47
N TYR A 135 2.03 6.51 15.71
CA TYR A 135 1.38 7.68 16.30
C TYR A 135 2.32 8.87 16.51
N MET A 136 3.59 8.62 16.83
CA MET A 136 4.60 9.67 16.93
C MET A 136 4.83 10.35 15.57
N ILE A 137 5.02 9.56 14.51
CA ILE A 137 5.26 10.08 13.16
C ILE A 137 4.01 10.78 12.58
N SER A 138 2.81 10.30 12.93
CA SER A 138 1.55 10.89 12.48
C SER A 138 1.06 12.05 13.37
N ASN A 139 1.91 12.60 14.26
CA ASN A 139 1.59 13.66 15.24
C ASN A 139 0.41 13.37 16.19
N ASN A 140 0.07 12.10 16.41
CA ASN A 140 -0.99 11.66 17.33
C ASN A 140 -0.45 11.41 18.74
N ILE A 141 0.14 12.43 19.37
CA ILE A 141 0.89 12.35 20.63
C ILE A 141 0.05 11.71 21.75
N ASN A 142 -1.22 12.12 21.90
CA ASN A 142 -2.12 11.58 22.93
C ASN A 142 -2.33 10.06 22.81
N LYS A 143 -2.38 9.53 21.58
CA LYS A 143 -2.50 8.08 21.36
C LYS A 143 -1.17 7.38 21.64
N ALA A 144 -0.05 7.98 21.23
CA ALA A 144 1.29 7.45 21.50
C ALA A 144 1.55 7.29 23.01
N GLU A 145 1.20 8.29 23.82
CA GLU A 145 1.35 8.22 25.28
C GLU A 145 0.55 7.06 25.90
N LYS A 146 -0.69 6.85 25.46
CA LYS A 146 -1.53 5.72 25.93
C LYS A 146 -0.89 4.38 25.62
N ILE A 147 -0.35 4.22 24.41
CA ILE A 147 0.35 2.99 24.03
C ILE A 147 1.65 2.82 24.82
N ASN A 148 2.44 3.87 25.01
CA ASN A 148 3.68 3.82 25.78
C ASN A 148 3.44 3.44 27.25
N ARG A 149 2.38 3.97 27.88
CA ARG A 149 1.96 3.54 29.23
C ARG A 149 1.62 2.05 29.27
N ARG A 150 0.88 1.55 28.27
CA ARG A 150 0.58 0.12 28.15
C ARG A 150 1.84 -0.74 28.00
N ILE A 151 2.81 -0.28 27.21
CA ILE A 151 4.11 -0.97 27.04
C ILE A 151 4.87 -1.05 28.37
N LEU A 152 4.93 0.05 29.12
CA LEU A 152 5.58 0.09 30.44
C LEU A 152 4.93 -0.87 31.43
N LEU A 153 3.60 -0.89 31.49
CA LEU A 153 2.86 -1.84 32.34
C LEU A 153 3.16 -3.29 31.99
N LEU A 154 3.22 -3.63 30.70
CA LEU A 154 3.55 -4.98 30.26
C LEU A 154 5.00 -5.37 30.57
N LYS A 155 5.95 -4.43 30.45
CA LYS A 155 7.36 -4.68 30.78
C LYS A 155 7.60 -4.88 32.27
N ASN A 156 6.87 -4.17 33.13
CA ASN A 156 7.02 -4.27 34.58
C ASN A 156 6.36 -5.54 35.16
N ASN A 157 5.49 -6.20 34.39
CA ASN A 157 4.77 -7.41 34.79
C ASN A 157 5.44 -8.70 34.29
N VAL A 158 6.61 -8.61 33.65
CA VAL A 158 7.44 -9.72 33.16
C VAL A 158 8.73 -9.77 33.95
#